data_AF-A0A349JTS6-F1
#
_entry.id   AF-A0A349JTS6-F1
#
_cell.length_a   1.000
_cell.length_b   1.000
_cell.length_c   1.000
_cell.angle_alpha   90.00
_cell.angle_beta   90.00
_cell.angle_gamma   90.00
#
_symmetry.space_group_name_H-M   'P 1'
#
loop_
_entity.id
_entity.type
_entity.pdbx_description
1 polymer ?
#
loop_
_entity_poly.entity_id
_entity_poly.type
_entity_poly.pdbx_seq_one_letter_code
_entity_poly.pdbx_strand_id
1 'polypeptide(L)'
;REVLDLGVNDHVIGCPLCTAAIPLLPELEEEGEGEGAAVSEVEASSAEELLGTWTLPLESPQGAFNMVLEFSEGTDGMLAALVDTPLGDPQTAQNISRSGDALVLGFTLSALGQSLPVTVTLTPAGDGDEVLNAEVDLGGLGTLSGTATKE
;
A
#
# COMPACT_ATOMS: atom_id res chain seq x y z
N ARG A 1 14.38 -8.00 60.84
CA ARG A 1 15.40 -6.93 60.94
C ARG A 1 15.84 -6.58 59.51
N GLU A 2 14.95 -6.13 58.62
CA GLU A 2 14.07 -4.96 58.73
C GLU A 2 14.85 -3.72 59.18
N VAL A 3 15.09 -2.81 58.24
CA VAL A 3 14.71 -1.39 58.36
C VAL A 3 14.49 -0.81 56.95
N LEU A 4 13.21 -0.56 56.66
CA LEU A 4 12.69 0.38 55.68
C LEU A 4 12.59 1.74 56.38
N ASP A 5 12.89 2.85 55.69
CA ASP A 5 12.21 4.16 55.83
C ASP A 5 12.82 5.13 54.78
N LEU A 6 12.15 5.42 53.66
CA LEU A 6 11.06 6.40 53.47
C LEU A 6 11.55 7.87 53.41
N GLY A 7 11.70 8.36 52.18
CA GLY A 7 11.45 9.75 51.84
C GLY A 7 9.96 9.93 51.51
N VAL A 8 9.21 10.27 52.55
CA VAL A 8 7.85 10.81 52.72
C VAL A 8 7.01 11.24 51.49
N ASN A 9 5.72 10.96 51.67
CA ASN A 9 4.51 11.16 50.88
C ASN A 9 3.71 12.35 51.48
N ASP A 10 3.06 13.21 50.66
CA ASP A 10 1.83 13.97 50.98
C ASP A 10 1.40 14.82 49.75
N HIS A 11 0.16 15.09 49.33
CA HIS A 11 -1.20 14.53 49.47
C HIS A 11 -2.12 15.36 48.52
N VAL A 12 -2.89 14.67 47.65
CA VAL A 12 -4.27 14.96 47.16
C VAL A 12 -4.68 16.37 46.68
N ILE A 13 -5.12 16.50 45.41
CA ILE A 13 -6.42 17.12 45.01
C ILE A 13 -6.98 16.43 43.74
N GLY A 14 -8.05 15.63 43.93
CA GLY A 14 -9.25 15.54 43.08
C GLY A 14 -9.16 15.19 41.58
N CYS A 15 -9.59 13.98 41.21
CA CYS A 15 -10.92 13.80 40.60
C CYS A 15 -11.32 12.30 40.57
N PRO A 16 -12.45 11.94 41.19
CA PRO A 16 -13.02 10.60 41.12
C PRO A 16 -13.74 10.43 39.78
N LEU A 17 -13.89 9.19 39.31
CA LEU A 17 -14.60 8.81 38.07
C LEU A 17 -13.83 9.02 36.77
N CYS A 18 -13.03 8.02 36.40
CA CYS A 18 -12.92 7.54 35.03
C CYS A 18 -12.58 6.04 35.06
N THR A 19 -13.51 5.24 35.58
CA THR A 19 -13.58 3.82 35.19
C THR A 19 -14.10 3.79 33.76
N ALA A 20 -13.21 4.04 32.80
CA ALA A 20 -13.38 3.52 31.47
C ALA A 20 -12.32 2.43 31.34
N ALA A 21 -12.76 1.19 31.43
CA ALA A 21 -12.01 0.08 30.85
C ALA A 21 -11.83 0.44 29.38
N ILE A 22 -10.65 0.95 29.03
CA ILE A 22 -10.23 1.07 27.64
C ILE A 22 -10.08 -0.39 27.19
N PRO A 23 -10.92 -0.90 26.27
CA PRO A 23 -10.64 -2.19 25.67
C PRO A 23 -9.25 -2.08 25.05
N LEU A 24 -8.39 -3.06 25.33
CA LEU A 24 -7.11 -3.29 24.68
C LEU A 24 -7.27 -3.06 23.17
N LEU A 25 -6.96 -1.85 22.71
CA LEU A 25 -6.53 -1.66 21.34
C LEU A 25 -5.21 -2.42 21.24
N PRO A 26 -5.01 -3.27 20.22
CA PRO A 26 -3.68 -3.82 19.99
C PRO A 26 -2.73 -2.64 19.85
N GLU A 27 -1.70 -2.68 20.67
CA GLU A 27 -0.59 -1.76 20.69
C GLU A 27 0.01 -1.81 19.28
N LEU A 28 -0.20 -0.76 18.48
CA LEU A 28 0.60 -0.56 17.29
C LEU A 28 2.00 -0.23 17.80
N GLU A 29 2.79 -1.29 17.96
CA GLU A 29 4.21 -1.24 18.21
C GLU A 29 4.85 -0.38 17.11
N GLU A 30 5.49 0.71 17.53
CA GLU A 30 6.29 1.57 16.67
C GLU A 30 7.50 0.83 16.10
N GLU A 31 7.69 1.04 14.79
CA GLU A 31 9.00 1.19 14.13
C GLU A 31 9.97 0.01 14.23
N GLY A 32 9.67 -1.05 13.47
CA GLY A 32 10.70 -1.84 12.81
C GLY A 32 10.84 -1.38 11.37
N GLU A 33 12.08 -1.17 10.91
CA GLU A 33 12.45 -1.36 9.50
C GLU A 33 12.16 -2.84 9.15
N GLY A 34 10.89 -3.18 9.03
CA GLY A 34 10.45 -4.33 8.29
C GLY A 34 10.35 -3.87 6.85
N GLU A 35 10.94 -4.63 5.92
CA GLU A 35 10.27 -4.84 4.65
C GLU A 35 8.78 -5.01 4.97
N GLY A 36 7.98 -3.99 4.69
CA GLY A 36 6.55 -4.02 4.94
C GLY A 36 6.04 -5.22 4.18
N ALA A 37 5.62 -6.27 4.89
CA ALA A 37 4.93 -7.38 4.27
C ALA A 37 3.82 -6.76 3.42
N ALA A 38 3.74 -7.11 2.14
CA ALA A 38 2.74 -6.55 1.24
C ALA A 38 1.37 -6.62 1.91
N VAL A 39 0.79 -5.46 2.22
CA VAL A 39 -0.52 -5.36 2.87
C VAL A 39 -1.56 -5.19 1.78
N SER A 40 -2.24 -6.28 1.46
CA SER A 40 -3.37 -6.25 0.54
C SER A 40 -4.68 -6.33 1.31
N GLU A 41 -5.57 -5.38 1.09
CA GLU A 41 -6.92 -5.32 1.68
C GLU A 41 -7.98 -5.87 0.72
N VAL A 42 -7.58 -6.25 -0.50
CA VAL A 42 -8.46 -6.71 -1.57
C VAL A 42 -8.36 -8.22 -1.70
N GLU A 43 -9.46 -8.94 -1.52
CA GLU A 43 -9.52 -10.38 -1.78
C GLU A 43 -9.38 -10.68 -3.27
N ALA A 44 -8.57 -11.68 -3.65
CA ALA A 44 -8.36 -12.01 -5.06
C ALA A 44 -9.66 -12.43 -5.75
N SER A 45 -10.54 -13.16 -5.05
CA SER A 45 -11.86 -13.55 -5.57
C SER A 45 -12.81 -12.37 -5.81
N SER A 46 -12.59 -11.23 -5.15
CA SER A 46 -13.38 -10.00 -5.38
C SER A 46 -12.81 -9.12 -6.51
N ALA A 47 -11.67 -9.51 -7.07
CA ALA A 47 -10.92 -8.82 -8.11
C ALA A 47 -10.49 -9.79 -9.24
N GLU A 48 -11.28 -10.84 -9.47
CA GLU A 48 -11.00 -11.89 -10.45
C GLU A 48 -10.87 -11.35 -11.89
N GLU A 49 -11.58 -10.27 -12.21
CA GLU A 49 -11.45 -9.52 -13.47
C GLU A 49 -10.04 -8.93 -13.68
N LEU A 50 -9.36 -8.54 -12.60
CA LEU A 50 -8.04 -7.93 -12.62
C LEU A 50 -6.92 -8.96 -12.73
N LEU A 51 -7.17 -10.23 -12.38
CA LEU A 51 -6.14 -11.27 -12.42
C LEU A 51 -5.57 -11.45 -13.83
N GLY A 52 -4.25 -11.63 -13.90
CA GLY A 52 -3.49 -11.75 -15.15
C GLY A 52 -2.53 -10.59 -15.38
N THR A 53 -1.99 -10.53 -16.59
CA THR A 53 -0.97 -9.56 -16.99
C THR A 53 -1.62 -8.40 -17.73
N TRP A 54 -1.22 -7.19 -17.39
CA TRP A 54 -1.69 -5.94 -17.97
C TRP A 54 -0.51 -5.11 -18.45
N THR A 55 -0.63 -4.57 -19.65
CA THR A 55 0.34 -3.64 -20.21
C THR A 55 -0.21 -2.23 -20.16
N LEU A 56 0.55 -1.33 -19.54
CA LEU A 56 0.23 0.08 -19.39
C LEU A 56 1.27 0.95 -20.12
N PRO A 57 0.98 1.46 -21.32
CA PRO A 57 1.82 2.44 -21.98
C PRO A 57 1.73 3.80 -21.25
N LEU A 58 2.89 4.36 -20.92
CA LEU A 58 3.04 5.65 -20.23
C LEU A 58 4.00 6.55 -21.00
N GLU A 59 3.73 7.85 -21.00
CA GLU A 59 4.59 8.87 -21.61
C GLU A 59 5.23 9.73 -20.52
N SER A 60 6.55 9.65 -20.39
CA SER A 60 7.32 10.52 -19.48
C SER A 60 8.07 11.60 -20.25
N PRO A 61 8.57 12.65 -19.56
CA PRO A 61 9.47 13.64 -20.18
C PRO A 61 10.73 13.04 -20.81
N GLN A 62 11.13 11.83 -20.40
CA GLN A 62 12.31 11.12 -20.88
C GLN A 62 12.01 10.21 -22.08
N GLY A 63 10.72 9.95 -22.37
CA GLY A 63 10.26 9.06 -23.42
C GLY A 63 9.07 8.21 -22.99
N ALA A 64 8.46 7.54 -23.97
CA ALA A 64 7.41 6.56 -23.74
C ALA A 64 8.01 5.23 -23.26
N PHE A 65 7.33 4.58 -22.32
CA PHE A 65 7.68 3.26 -21.82
C PHE A 65 6.42 2.47 -21.47
N ASN A 66 6.55 1.14 -21.37
CA ASN A 66 5.45 0.28 -20.93
C ASN A 66 5.74 -0.19 -19.50
N MET A 67 4.76 -0.05 -18.62
CA MET A 67 4.72 -0.69 -17.32
C MET A 67 3.88 -1.96 -17.45
N VAL A 68 4.38 -3.08 -16.93
CA VAL A 68 3.65 -4.34 -16.88
C VAL A 68 3.18 -4.57 -15.44
N LEU A 69 1.89 -4.87 -15.28
CA LEU A 69 1.26 -5.18 -13.99
C LEU A 69 0.76 -6.61 -14.04
N GLU A 70 1.27 -7.48 -13.19
CA GLU A 70 0.80 -8.85 -13.07
C GLU A 70 0.06 -9.03 -11.75
N PHE A 71 -1.25 -9.29 -11.84
CA PHE A 71 -2.10 -9.56 -10.70
C PHE A 71 -2.29 -11.06 -10.51
N SER A 72 -2.08 -11.53 -9.28
CA SER A 72 -2.22 -12.94 -8.90
C SER A 72 -2.89 -13.08 -7.53
N GLU A 73 -3.35 -14.29 -7.22
CA GLU A 73 -3.81 -14.61 -5.87
C GLU A 73 -2.59 -14.94 -4.99
N GLY A 74 -2.46 -14.19 -3.89
CA GLY A 74 -1.46 -14.42 -2.85
C GLY A 74 -1.76 -15.68 -2.04
N THR A 75 -0.78 -16.17 -1.29
CA THR A 75 -0.93 -17.39 -0.46
C THR A 75 -1.97 -17.26 0.66
N ASP A 76 -2.30 -16.03 1.01
CA ASP A 76 -3.30 -15.60 1.99
C ASP A 76 -4.71 -15.39 1.38
N GLY A 77 -4.86 -15.58 0.06
CA GLY A 77 -6.12 -15.37 -0.67
C GLY A 77 -6.37 -13.90 -1.06
N MET A 78 -5.48 -12.98 -0.71
CA MET A 78 -5.58 -11.58 -1.12
C MET A 78 -4.93 -11.37 -2.49
N LEU A 79 -5.31 -10.29 -3.14
CA LEU A 79 -4.73 -9.85 -4.40
C LEU A 79 -3.26 -9.51 -4.17
N ALA A 80 -2.38 -10.07 -4.99
CA ALA A 80 -0.98 -9.71 -5.07
C ALA A 80 -0.72 -9.06 -6.44
N ALA A 81 0.22 -8.13 -6.50
CA ALA A 81 0.60 -7.48 -7.75
C ALA A 81 2.12 -7.37 -7.88
N LEU A 82 2.64 -7.74 -9.03
CA LEU A 82 4.02 -7.51 -9.44
C LEU A 82 4.03 -6.40 -10.48
N VAL A 83 4.91 -5.42 -10.29
CA VAL A 83 5.09 -4.27 -11.17
C VAL A 83 6.46 -4.39 -11.83
N ASP A 84 6.48 -4.50 -13.15
CA ASP A 84 7.69 -4.47 -13.95
C ASP A 84 7.75 -3.19 -14.78
N THR A 85 8.91 -2.53 -14.76
CA THR A 85 9.13 -1.30 -15.51
C THR A 85 10.55 -1.32 -16.09
N PRO A 86 10.79 -0.73 -17.27
CA PRO A 86 12.15 -0.62 -17.80
C PRO A 86 13.06 0.34 -17.02
N LEU A 87 12.55 0.96 -15.94
CA LEU A 87 13.28 1.91 -15.10
C LEU A 87 14.07 1.24 -13.98
N GLY A 88 13.74 -0.01 -13.62
CA GLY A 88 14.35 -0.75 -12.52
C GLY A 88 14.00 -2.23 -12.54
N ASP A 89 14.35 -2.97 -11.48
CA ASP A 89 13.96 -4.37 -11.32
C ASP A 89 12.46 -4.50 -11.00
N PRO A 90 11.82 -5.66 -11.28
CA PRO A 90 10.45 -5.92 -10.86
C PRO A 90 10.26 -5.71 -9.35
N GLN A 91 9.19 -5.01 -8.97
CA GLN A 91 8.85 -4.71 -7.58
C GLN A 91 7.48 -5.32 -7.26
N THR A 92 7.31 -5.90 -6.06
CA THR A 92 5.97 -6.30 -5.59
C THR A 92 5.24 -5.09 -5.03
N ALA A 93 3.93 -4.99 -5.25
CA ALA A 93 3.10 -4.00 -4.60
C ALA A 93 3.13 -4.21 -3.08
N GLN A 94 3.46 -3.14 -2.35
CA GLN A 94 3.57 -3.15 -0.90
C GLN A 94 2.22 -2.87 -0.24
N ASN A 95 1.32 -2.18 -0.95
CA ASN A 95 -0.03 -1.93 -0.50
C ASN A 95 -1.01 -2.08 -1.66
N ILE A 96 -2.12 -2.77 -1.45
CA ILE A 96 -3.21 -2.86 -2.43
C ILE A 96 -4.53 -2.61 -1.71
N SER A 97 -5.24 -1.56 -2.10
CA SER A 97 -6.50 -1.18 -1.49
C SER A 97 -7.54 -0.78 -2.54
N ARG A 98 -8.82 -0.80 -2.15
CA ARG A 98 -9.90 -0.22 -2.98
C ARG A 98 -10.27 1.17 -2.51
N SER A 99 -10.47 2.07 -3.46
CA SER A 99 -11.00 3.41 -3.24
C SER A 99 -12.20 3.64 -4.16
N GLY A 100 -13.39 3.29 -3.66
CA GLY A 100 -14.60 3.24 -4.50
C GLY A 100 -14.47 2.12 -5.55
N ASP A 101 -14.64 2.48 -6.82
CA ASP A 101 -14.46 1.57 -7.96
C ASP A 101 -12.99 1.46 -8.42
N ALA A 102 -12.08 2.23 -7.83
CA ALA A 102 -10.67 2.20 -8.18
C ALA A 102 -9.85 1.23 -7.31
N LEU A 103 -8.86 0.58 -7.91
CA LEU A 103 -7.80 -0.15 -7.21
C LEU A 103 -6.58 0.76 -7.06
N VAL A 104 -6.08 0.90 -5.84
CA VAL A 104 -4.90 1.70 -5.52
C VAL A 104 -3.77 0.77 -5.12
N LEU A 105 -2.66 0.83 -5.84
CA LEU A 105 -1.45 0.09 -5.56
C LEU A 105 -0.34 1.04 -5.12
N GLY A 106 0.30 0.75 -4.00
CA GLY A 106 1.50 1.44 -3.54
C GLY A 106 2.72 0.54 -3.67
N PHE A 107 3.78 1.02 -4.30
CA PHE A 107 5.08 0.35 -4.33
C PHE A 107 6.21 1.37 -4.30
N THR A 108 7.42 0.90 -4.02
CA THR A 108 8.62 1.73 -4.07
C THR A 108 9.39 1.34 -5.31
N LEU A 109 9.54 2.25 -6.26
CA LEU A 109 10.37 2.03 -7.43
C LEU A 109 11.83 2.28 -7.05
N SER A 110 12.66 1.24 -7.13
CA SER A 110 14.11 1.35 -6.98
C SER A 110 14.74 1.57 -8.35
N ALA A 111 15.03 2.83 -8.69
CA ALA A 111 15.60 3.22 -9.99
C ALA A 111 16.77 4.19 -9.80
N LEU A 112 17.82 4.04 -10.60
CA LEU A 112 19.00 4.92 -10.60
C LEU A 112 19.68 5.09 -9.21
N GLY A 113 19.62 4.07 -8.36
CA GLY A 113 20.17 4.13 -7.00
C GLY A 113 19.35 4.96 -6.01
N GLN A 114 18.11 5.31 -6.37
CA GLN A 114 17.15 5.99 -5.50
C GLN A 114 15.87 5.16 -5.37
N SER A 115 15.21 5.29 -4.21
CA SER A 115 13.90 4.70 -3.94
C SER A 115 12.84 5.78 -4.02
N LEU A 116 11.86 5.58 -4.89
CA LEU A 116 10.76 6.53 -5.13
C LEU A 116 9.43 5.87 -4.75
N PRO A 117 8.63 6.44 -3.84
CA PRO A 117 7.27 5.94 -3.62
C PRO A 117 6.42 6.24 -4.85
N VAL A 118 5.75 5.22 -5.36
CA VAL A 118 4.85 5.30 -6.52
C VAL A 118 3.48 4.78 -6.11
N THR A 119 2.44 5.51 -6.50
CA THR A 119 1.05 5.09 -6.33
C THR A 119 0.40 4.93 -7.69
N VAL A 120 -0.19 3.78 -7.96
CA VAL A 120 -0.95 3.50 -9.19
C VAL A 120 -2.41 3.37 -8.83
N THR A 121 -3.25 4.20 -9.43
CA THR A 121 -4.70 4.14 -9.32
C THR A 121 -5.27 3.60 -10.61
N LEU A 122 -5.86 2.40 -10.57
CA LEU A 122 -6.53 1.76 -11.69
C LEU A 122 -8.03 1.92 -11.54
N THR A 123 -8.71 2.41 -12.56
CA THR A 123 -10.16 2.59 -12.58
C THR A 123 -10.74 1.88 -13.80
N PRO A 124 -11.84 1.11 -13.68
CA PRO A 124 -12.52 0.53 -14.82
C PRO A 124 -12.84 1.58 -15.89
N ALA A 125 -12.48 1.32 -17.15
CA ALA A 125 -12.69 2.27 -18.25
C ALA A 125 -14.10 2.20 -18.88
N GLY A 126 -15.00 1.39 -18.32
CA GLY A 126 -16.37 1.14 -18.78
C GLY A 126 -16.87 -0.23 -18.34
N ASP A 127 -17.87 -0.77 -19.03
CA ASP A 127 -18.44 -2.11 -18.78
C ASP A 127 -17.56 -3.29 -19.25
N GLY A 128 -16.29 -3.06 -19.61
CA GLY A 128 -15.39 -4.08 -20.15
C GLY A 128 -14.23 -4.40 -19.21
N ASP A 129 -14.06 -5.68 -18.88
CA ASP A 129 -13.04 -6.24 -17.97
C ASP A 129 -11.60 -6.25 -18.56
N GLU A 130 -11.38 -5.66 -19.73
CA GLU A 130 -10.12 -5.76 -20.48
C GLU A 130 -9.36 -4.44 -20.55
N VAL A 131 -9.94 -3.36 -20.00
CA VAL A 131 -9.39 -1.99 -20.11
C VAL A 131 -9.54 -1.24 -18.78
N LEU A 132 -8.41 -0.77 -18.24
CA LEU A 132 -8.37 0.06 -17.03
C LEU A 132 -7.74 1.42 -17.37
N ASN A 133 -8.36 2.50 -16.92
CA ASN A 133 -7.67 3.79 -16.84
C ASN A 133 -6.67 3.71 -15.69
N ALA A 134 -5.44 4.15 -15.93
CA ALA A 134 -4.40 4.15 -14.92
C ALA A 134 -3.87 5.57 -14.71
N GLU A 135 -3.74 5.95 -13.44
CA GLU A 135 -3.03 7.14 -13.00
C GLU A 135 -1.85 6.70 -12.13
N VAL A 136 -0.64 7.09 -12.51
CA VAL A 136 0.60 6.73 -11.85
C VAL A 136 1.21 8.00 -11.24
N ASP A 137 1.07 8.15 -9.94
CA ASP A 137 1.72 9.19 -9.18
C ASP A 137 3.15 8.77 -8.83
N LEU A 138 4.13 9.49 -9.37
CA LEU A 138 5.55 9.30 -9.10
C LEU A 138 6.01 10.18 -7.91
N GLY A 139 5.09 10.52 -7.01
CA GLY A 139 5.31 11.46 -5.91
C GLY A 139 5.70 12.85 -6.40
N GLY A 140 6.78 13.40 -5.84
CA GLY A 140 7.25 14.75 -6.16
C GLY A 140 7.71 14.98 -7.62
N LEU A 141 7.71 13.94 -8.46
CA LEU A 141 8.07 14.02 -9.88
C LEU A 141 6.87 14.27 -10.80
N GLY A 142 5.64 14.18 -10.28
CA GLY A 142 4.40 14.38 -11.01
C GLY A 142 3.64 13.08 -11.30
N THR A 143 2.57 13.22 -12.09
CA THR A 143 1.61 12.15 -12.35
C THR A 143 1.58 11.82 -13.84
N LEU A 144 1.57 10.53 -14.16
CA LEU A 144 1.39 10.01 -15.52
C LEU A 144 0.01 9.37 -15.62
N SER A 145 -0.61 9.42 -16.80
CA SER A 145 -1.89 8.78 -17.05
C SER A 145 -1.81 7.92 -18.29
N GLY A 146 -2.48 6.78 -18.29
CA GLY A 146 -2.56 5.89 -19.43
C GLY A 146 -3.76 4.96 -19.36
N THR A 147 -3.79 4.01 -20.28
CA THR A 147 -4.84 2.99 -20.33
C THR A 147 -4.16 1.63 -20.33
N ALA A 148 -4.34 0.86 -19.27
CA ALA A 148 -3.85 -0.50 -19.18
C ALA A 148 -4.78 -1.43 -19.95
N THR A 149 -4.21 -2.33 -20.74
CA THR A 149 -4.92 -3.38 -21.48
C THR A 149 -4.45 -4.74 -21.03
N LYS A 150 -5.40 -5.66 -20.84
CA LYS A 150 -5.10 -7.06 -20.50
C LYS A 150 -4.44 -7.77 -21.69
N GLU A 151 -3.45 -8.62 -21.42
CA GLU A 151 -2.76 -9.44 -22.43
C GLU A 151 -3.57 -10.68 -22.87
#